data_AF-A0A8T6MRC6-F1
#
_entry.id   AF-A0A8T6MRC6-F1
#
_cell.length_a   1.000
_cell.length_b   1.000
_cell.length_c   1.000
_cell.angle_alpha   90.00
_cell.angle_beta   90.00
_cell.angle_gamma   90.00
#
_symmetry.space_group_name_H-M   'P 1'
#
loop_
_entity.id
_entity.type
_entity.pdbx_description
1 polymer ?
#
loop_
_entity_poly.entity_id
_entity_poly.type
_entity_poly.pdbx_seq_one_letter_code
_entity_poly.pdbx_strand_id
1 'polypeptide(L)' 'MKVRLFEIFTSLEGEGVLYGTKTLFVRLAGCPFTCFYC' A
#
# COMPACT_ATOMS: atom_id res chain seq x y z
N MET A 1 3.46 18.96 -8.15
CA MET A 1 2.61 17.76 -8.34
C MET A 1 1.96 17.43 -7.00
N LYS A 2 0.66 17.09 -6.96
CA LYS A 2 -0.05 16.74 -5.71
C LYS A 2 -0.66 15.34 -5.86
N VAL A 3 -0.58 14.51 -4.83
CA VAL A 3 -1.16 13.15 -4.78
C VAL A 3 -2.11 13.03 -3.60
N ARG A 4 -3.08 12.11 -3.68
CA ARG A 4 -4.03 11.84 -2.60
C ARG A 4 -3.50 10.69 -1.76
N LEU A 5 -3.13 10.97 -0.52
CA LEU A 5 -2.67 9.98 0.45
C LEU A 5 -3.85 9.43 1.25
N PHE A 6 -3.81 8.15 1.55
CA PHE A 6 -4.71 7.48 2.48
C PHE A 6 -4.02 7.26 3.83
N GLU A 7 -2.88 6.58 3.84
CA GLU A 7 -2.11 6.33 5.05
C GLU A 7 -0.61 6.15 4.76
N ILE A 8 0.22 6.38 5.78
CA ILE A 8 1.66 6.14 5.76
C ILE A 8 2.06 5.47 7.08
N PHE A 9 2.77 4.35 7.01
CA PHE A 9 3.28 3.66 8.19
C PHE A 9 4.50 2.79 7.85
N THR A 10 5.27 2.41 8.88
CA THR A 10 6.41 1.49 8.72
C THR A 10 6.06 0.15 9.34
N SER A 11 6.27 -0.94 8.60
CA SER A 11 6.02 -2.31 9.05
C SER A 11 6.96 -3.30 8.35
N LEU A 12 6.68 -4.60 8.44
CA LEU A 12 7.31 -5.64 7.63
C LEU A 12 6.45 -5.96 6.40
N GLU A 13 7.07 -6.26 5.26
CA GLU A 13 6.39 -6.72 4.05
C GLU A 13 5.77 -8.11 4.26
N GLY A 14 4.48 -8.23 3.94
CA GLY A 14 3.67 -9.41 4.23
C GLY A 14 3.58 -10.39 3.07
N GLU A 15 4.08 -10.04 1.88
CA GLU A 15 3.89 -10.83 0.67
C GLU A 15 5.12 -10.85 -0.27
N GLY A 16 5.14 -11.84 -1.18
CA GLY A 16 6.09 -11.89 -2.29
C GLY A 16 7.54 -12.20 -1.90
N VAL A 17 8.47 -11.78 -2.77
CA VAL A 17 9.92 -12.09 -2.64
C VAL A 17 10.57 -11.33 -1.49
N LEU A 18 10.01 -10.18 -1.10
CA LEU A 18 10.54 -9.32 -0.03
C LEU A 18 9.86 -9.55 1.32
N TYR A 19 9.13 -10.66 1.46
CA TYR A 19 8.48 -11.04 2.72
C TYR A 19 9.42 -10.91 3.93
N GLY A 20 8.95 -10.27 4.99
CA GLY A 20 9.69 -10.07 6.24
C GLY A 20 10.68 -8.91 6.24
N THR A 21 10.83 -8.17 5.14
CA THR A 21 11.71 -6.99 5.09
C THR A 21 11.02 -5.77 5.69
N LYS A 22 11.78 -4.89 6.37
CA LYS A 22 11.25 -3.64 6.93
C LYS A 22 10.99 -2.63 5.81
N THR A 23 9.74 -2.17 5.69
CA THR A 23 9.25 -1.35 4.57
C THR A 23 8.43 -0.17 5.07
N LEU A 24 8.61 1.00 4.42
CA LEU A 24 7.73 2.15 4.56
C LEU A 24 6.59 2.02 3.54
N PHE A 25 5.37 1.85 4.03
CA PHE A 25 4.17 1.78 3.19
C PHE A 25 3.59 3.17 2.97
N VAL A 26 3.25 3.47 1.72
CA VAL A 26 2.56 4.69 1.31
C VAL A 26 1.33 4.28 0.50
N ARG A 27 0.14 4.29 1.13
CA ARG A 27 -1.11 3.97 0.43
C ARG A 27 -1.71 5.24 -0.15
N LEU A 28 -1.94 5.23 -1.46
CA LEU A 28 -2.64 6.31 -2.16
C LEU A 28 -4.15 6.07 -2.14
N ALA A 29 -4.93 7.14 -2.21
CA ALA A 29 -6.38 7.07 -2.25
C ALA A 29 -6.90 7.01 -3.70
N GLY A 30 -7.81 6.05 -3.96
CA GLY A 30 -8.53 5.90 -5.23
C GLY A 30 -8.05 4.70 -6.06
N CYS A 31 -9.02 3.92 -6.57
CA CYS A 31 -8.83 2.83 -7.52
C CYS A 31 -9.98 2.88 -8.55
N PRO A 32 -9.72 2.80 -9.86
CA PRO A 32 -10.78 2.84 -10.87
C PRO A 32 -11.58 1.52 -10.98
N PHE A 33 -11.14 0.46 -10.31
CA PHE A 33 -11.79 -0.85 -10.35
C PHE A 33 -12.80 -1.03 -9.22
N THR A 34 -13.89 -1.73 -9.51
CA THR A 34 -14.93 -2.13 -8.55
C THR A 34 -14.84 -3.64 -8.29
N CYS A 35 -13.81 -4.06 -7.55
CA CYS A 35 -13.60 -5.47 -7.23
C CYS A 35 -14.45 -5.90 -6.03
N PHE A 36 -15.07 -7.08 -6.08
CA PHE A 36 -15.89 -7.63 -5.00
C PHE A 36 -15.07 -8.06 -3.76
N TYR A 37 -13.77 -8.33 -3.93
CA TYR A 37 -12.88 -8.88 -2.90
C TYR A 37 -11.62 -8.02 -2.66
N CYS A 38 -11.68 -6.73 -3.01
CA CYS A 38 -10.53 -5.82 -2.86
C CYS A 38 -10.11 -5.65 -1.39
#